data_AF-A0A842KVA4-F1
#
_entry.id   AF-A0A842KVA4-F1
#
_cell.length_a   1.000
_cell.length_b   1.000
_cell.length_c   1.000
_cell.angle_alpha   90.00
_cell.angle_beta   90.00
_cell.angle_gamma   90.00
#
_symmetry.space_group_name_H-M   'P 1'
#
loop_
_entity.id
_entity.type
_entity.pdbx_description
1 polymer ?
#
loop_
_entity_poly.entity_id
_entity_poly.type
_entity_poly.pdbx_seq_one_letter_code
_entity_poly.pdbx_strand_id
1 'polypeptide(L)'
;MNLFRLLLDELYVKFSKSYLSTSMLYAPHYYMKLFGKVDDSELETISFLAAIYDYQMRVPSLLNKFLFLAEELYKRKARFVDLLDRRFWESFRQSFLNQVIYGFFHRFDPRMLGFYWIMKIVYERDLESKLRDSVEYDIALASTIYSELEKYRNIIPADEFKVVKSILPSPEKGSPFKRYNLFLRWIVRDEYPDLGVWKNLDKAKLMVPLGLEIQRVAGRIFYGKDTKASRSESIKITELLKQVNPEDPIKYDFVLSRPALLGWCLKETEYSHCQTCLLRQACKIGSKTETYSRLFDTKLKEPIEAKKPENLIKRHNHLVKIAYQYFIEKYKLHDCRTDVAIDHGLRPDILCYNKTTLVAEIKLTTKTIQGPQQLKTYATELKLKENSMGALVYGKTDPYEIKLIEESIEALELKNNYNKIEIYKYDEEKRTIDPYSR
;
A
#
# COMPACT_ATOMS: atom_id res chain seq x y z
N MET A 1 -27.16 4.37 2.78
CA MET A 1 -25.96 4.89 3.48
C MET A 1 -25.61 4.10 4.73
N ASN A 2 -26.56 3.81 5.64
CA ASN A 2 -26.26 3.06 6.87
C ASN A 2 -25.61 1.67 6.63
N LEU A 3 -26.15 0.87 5.71
CA LEU A 3 -25.55 -0.44 5.37
C LEU A 3 -24.13 -0.33 4.80
N PHE A 4 -23.86 0.72 4.03
CA PHE A 4 -22.53 0.95 3.47
C PHE A 4 -21.52 1.38 4.54
N ARG A 5 -21.94 2.21 5.51
CA ARG A 5 -21.14 2.54 6.69
C ARG A 5 -20.77 1.29 7.48
N LEU A 6 -21.75 0.43 7.79
CA LEU A 6 -21.52 -0.81 8.53
C LEU A 6 -20.50 -1.72 7.83
N LEU A 7 -20.62 -1.90 6.51
CA LEU A 7 -19.63 -2.65 5.72
C LEU A 7 -18.22 -2.03 5.82
N LEU A 8 -18.11 -0.71 5.72
CA LEU A 8 -16.81 -0.05 5.79
C LEU A 8 -16.22 -0.09 7.20
N ASP A 9 -17.03 -0.01 8.25
CA ASP A 9 -16.59 -0.16 9.65
C ASP A 9 -16.09 -1.59 9.94
N GLU A 10 -16.75 -2.61 9.42
CA GLU A 10 -16.30 -4.00 9.53
C GLU A 10 -14.94 -4.19 8.83
N LEU A 11 -14.81 -3.71 7.59
CA LEU A 11 -13.58 -3.80 6.82
C LEU A 11 -12.45 -2.94 7.42
N TYR A 12 -12.79 -1.83 8.09
CA TYR A 12 -11.82 -1.01 8.81
C TYR A 12 -11.09 -1.84 9.87
N VAL A 13 -11.83 -2.60 10.68
CA VAL A 13 -11.24 -3.47 11.72
C VAL A 13 -10.34 -4.55 11.10
N LYS A 14 -10.71 -5.07 9.94
CA LYS A 14 -9.91 -6.07 9.22
C LYS A 14 -8.59 -5.48 8.72
N PHE A 15 -8.63 -4.35 8.02
CA PHE A 15 -7.46 -3.78 7.34
C PHE A 15 -6.57 -2.89 8.22
N SER A 16 -7.07 -2.38 9.35
CA SER A 16 -6.26 -1.56 10.26
C SER A 16 -5.10 -2.34 10.89
N LYS A 17 -5.26 -3.65 11.09
CA LYS A 17 -4.23 -4.54 11.68
C LYS A 17 -2.99 -4.69 10.81
N SER A 18 -3.19 -4.79 9.49
CA SER A 18 -2.12 -4.93 8.50
C SER A 18 -1.57 -3.58 8.01
N TYR A 19 -2.30 -2.48 8.25
CA TYR A 19 -2.03 -1.18 7.62
C TYR A 19 -0.61 -0.67 7.82
N LEU A 20 -0.14 -0.60 9.06
CA LEU A 20 1.20 -0.07 9.37
C LEU A 20 2.29 -0.78 8.58
N SER A 21 2.23 -2.12 8.48
CA SER A 21 3.27 -2.90 7.78
C SER A 21 3.45 -2.56 6.29
N THR A 22 2.48 -1.83 5.72
CA THR A 22 2.39 -1.44 4.31
C THR A 22 2.34 0.07 4.09
N SER A 23 2.58 0.87 5.15
CA SER A 23 2.41 2.33 5.11
C SER A 23 3.65 3.06 5.60
N MET A 24 3.89 4.26 5.05
CA MET A 24 4.90 5.18 5.56
C MET A 24 4.59 5.66 6.99
N LEU A 25 3.34 5.52 7.47
CA LEU A 25 2.98 5.77 8.88
C LEU A 25 3.75 4.88 9.86
N TYR A 26 4.30 3.75 9.41
CA TYR A 26 5.15 2.93 10.27
C TYR A 26 6.47 3.62 10.66
N ALA A 27 6.95 4.59 9.89
CA ALA A 27 8.18 5.32 10.21
C ALA A 27 8.10 6.05 11.58
N PRO A 28 7.11 6.94 11.84
CA PRO A 28 6.97 7.56 13.16
C PRO A 28 6.63 6.56 14.27
N HIS A 29 5.81 5.54 14.00
CA HIS A 29 5.54 4.47 14.99
C HIS A 29 6.81 3.71 15.40
N TYR A 30 7.68 3.40 14.44
CA TYR A 30 8.95 2.73 14.71
C TYR A 30 9.91 3.65 15.48
N TYR A 31 9.92 4.94 15.17
CA TYR A 31 10.67 5.92 15.94
C TYR A 31 10.22 5.94 17.41
N MET A 32 8.91 6.03 17.68
CA MET A 32 8.38 5.94 19.05
C MET A 32 8.76 4.62 19.73
N LYS A 33 8.75 3.49 19.00
CA LYS A 33 9.16 2.19 19.53
C LYS A 33 10.62 2.19 19.99
N LEU A 34 11.52 2.87 19.28
CA LEU A 34 12.94 2.95 19.64
C LEU A 34 13.20 3.91 20.80
N PHE A 35 12.55 5.08 20.81
CA PHE A 35 12.87 6.17 21.74
C PHE A 35 11.92 6.28 22.94
N GLY A 36 10.84 5.51 22.96
CA GLY A 36 9.82 5.58 24.01
C GLY A 36 9.01 6.88 23.92
N LYS A 37 9.14 7.75 24.92
CA LYS A 37 8.45 9.04 24.94
C LYS A 37 9.12 10.02 23.97
N VAL A 38 8.38 10.46 22.98
CA VAL A 38 8.79 11.43 21.94
C VAL A 38 7.94 12.69 22.11
N ASP A 39 8.53 13.86 21.91
CA ASP A 39 7.83 15.13 22.02
C ASP A 39 6.92 15.37 20.80
N ASP A 40 5.80 16.05 20.99
CA ASP A 40 4.77 16.24 19.97
C ASP A 40 5.32 16.91 18.70
N SER A 41 6.14 17.96 18.83
CA SER A 41 6.76 18.65 17.69
C SER A 41 7.74 17.75 16.92
N GLU A 42 8.43 16.84 17.61
CA GLU A 42 9.32 15.88 16.98
C GLU A 42 8.54 14.81 16.22
N LEU A 43 7.48 14.28 16.83
CA LEU A 43 6.58 13.31 16.20
C LEU A 43 5.83 13.91 15.00
N GLU A 44 5.37 15.15 15.10
CA GLU A 44 4.80 15.94 14.01
C GLU A 44 5.77 16.05 12.83
N THR A 45 7.01 16.44 13.12
CA THR A 45 8.03 16.66 12.09
C THR A 45 8.39 15.37 11.33
N ILE A 46 8.61 14.26 12.05
CA ILE A 46 8.90 12.96 11.43
C ILE A 46 7.71 12.48 10.59
N SER A 47 6.49 12.66 11.10
CA SER A 47 5.25 12.28 10.40
C SER A 47 5.06 13.10 9.13
N PHE A 48 5.31 14.40 9.19
CA PHE A 48 5.25 15.28 8.03
C PHE A 48 6.26 14.86 6.95
N LEU A 49 7.51 14.61 7.33
CA LEU A 49 8.54 14.16 6.39
C LEU A 49 8.20 12.80 5.78
N ALA A 50 7.72 11.84 6.58
CA ALA A 50 7.30 10.53 6.07
C ALA A 50 6.15 10.65 5.05
N ALA A 51 5.16 11.52 5.29
CA ALA A 51 4.04 11.75 4.37
C ALA A 51 4.46 12.52 3.11
N ILE A 52 5.26 13.58 3.25
CA ILE A 52 5.71 14.41 2.13
C ILE A 52 6.70 13.66 1.23
N TYR A 53 7.56 12.79 1.78
CA TYR A 53 8.46 11.98 0.96
C TYR A 53 7.76 10.76 0.32
N ASP A 54 6.52 10.40 0.71
CA ASP A 54 5.72 9.34 0.06
C ASP A 54 5.27 9.73 -1.36
N TYR A 55 6.24 9.84 -2.28
CA TYR A 55 6.03 10.39 -3.62
C TYR A 55 6.95 9.76 -4.67
N GLN A 56 6.36 9.15 -5.70
CA GLN A 56 7.07 8.53 -6.84
C GLN A 56 8.23 7.60 -6.45
N MET A 57 8.10 6.93 -5.30
CA MET A 57 8.97 5.86 -4.84
C MET A 57 8.12 4.72 -4.29
N ARG A 58 8.66 3.50 -4.31
CA ARG A 58 7.99 2.36 -3.65
C ARG A 58 8.06 2.57 -2.14
N VAL A 59 6.92 2.48 -1.46
CA VAL A 59 6.80 2.56 0.01
C VAL A 59 7.87 1.71 0.72
N PRO A 60 8.10 0.41 0.43
CA PRO A 60 9.12 -0.36 1.14
C PRO A 60 10.54 0.20 1.00
N SER A 61 10.87 0.71 -0.19
CA SER A 61 12.21 1.28 -0.45
C SER A 61 12.45 2.57 0.33
N LEU A 62 11.41 3.38 0.51
CA LEU A 62 11.50 4.62 1.27
C LEU A 62 11.40 4.35 2.78
N LEU A 63 10.46 3.51 3.20
CA LEU A 63 10.24 3.13 4.59
C LEU A 63 11.53 2.58 5.20
N ASN A 64 12.22 1.64 4.53
CA ASN A 64 13.48 1.10 5.01
C ASN A 64 14.55 2.19 5.28
N LYS A 65 14.55 3.28 4.51
CA LYS A 65 15.48 4.40 4.73
C LYS A 65 15.09 5.25 5.94
N PHE A 66 13.80 5.45 6.18
CA PHE A 66 13.31 6.11 7.40
C PHE A 66 13.55 5.24 8.65
N LEU A 67 13.36 3.92 8.56
CA LEU A 67 13.67 2.99 9.65
C LEU A 67 15.18 3.01 9.96
N PHE A 68 16.02 2.94 8.93
CA PHE A 68 17.47 3.04 9.07
C PHE A 68 17.90 4.42 9.63
N LEU A 69 17.25 5.51 9.23
CA LEU A 69 17.48 6.85 9.79
C LEU A 69 17.22 6.86 11.31
N ALA A 70 16.11 6.28 11.75
CA ALA A 70 15.76 6.17 13.16
C ALA A 70 16.78 5.32 13.94
N GLU A 71 17.24 4.20 13.37
CA GLU A 71 18.26 3.33 13.97
C GLU A 71 19.62 4.02 14.10
N GLU A 72 20.06 4.76 13.09
CA GLU A 72 21.32 5.49 13.13
C GLU A 72 21.30 6.63 14.16
N LEU A 73 20.17 7.33 14.29
CA LEU A 73 19.97 8.29 15.37
C LEU A 73 20.03 7.61 16.74
N TYR A 74 19.34 6.49 16.89
CA TYR A 74 19.28 5.74 18.16
C TYR A 74 20.67 5.26 18.59
N LYS A 75 21.45 4.68 17.67
CA LYS A 75 22.85 4.25 17.92
C LYS A 75 23.74 5.39 18.39
N ARG A 76 23.52 6.60 17.87
CA ARG A 76 24.28 7.81 18.22
C ARG A 76 23.77 8.49 19.48
N LYS A 77 22.71 7.97 20.11
CA LYS A 77 22.00 8.62 21.22
C LYS A 77 21.54 10.04 20.86
N ALA A 78 21.22 10.25 19.58
CA ALA A 78 20.73 11.51 19.05
C ALA A 78 19.22 11.41 18.78
N ARG A 79 18.55 12.54 18.86
CA ARG A 79 17.15 12.74 18.52
C ARG A 79 17.02 13.43 17.18
N PHE A 80 15.80 13.45 16.65
CA PHE A 80 15.49 14.14 15.40
C PHE A 80 15.70 15.65 15.54
N VAL A 81 15.38 16.22 16.71
CA VAL A 81 15.65 17.63 17.03
C VAL A 81 17.13 18.01 16.89
N ASP A 82 18.06 17.09 17.17
CA ASP A 82 19.49 17.36 17.07
C ASP A 82 19.92 17.62 15.60
N LEU A 83 19.15 17.09 14.63
CA LEU A 83 19.39 17.33 13.21
C LEU A 83 19.11 18.78 12.77
N LEU A 84 18.51 19.61 13.62
CA LEU A 84 18.31 21.03 13.33
C LEU A 84 19.61 21.84 13.39
N ASP A 85 20.61 21.38 14.16
CA ASP A 85 21.96 21.95 14.12
C ASP A 85 22.60 21.62 12.77
N ARG A 86 22.94 22.65 11.98
CA ARG A 86 23.43 22.47 10.62
C ARG A 86 24.76 21.71 10.57
N ARG A 87 25.63 21.86 11.59
CA ARG A 87 26.94 21.17 11.60
C ARG A 87 26.75 19.68 11.89
N PHE A 88 25.92 19.34 12.88
CA PHE A 88 25.56 17.97 13.18
C PHE A 88 24.85 17.33 11.99
N TRP A 89 23.88 18.02 11.38
CA TRP A 89 23.20 17.56 10.18
C TRP A 89 24.15 17.18 9.06
N GLU A 90 25.11 18.04 8.69
CA GLU A 90 26.03 17.73 7.59
C GLU A 90 26.90 16.51 7.87
N SER A 91 27.43 16.40 9.10
CA SER A 91 28.22 15.25 9.52
C SER A 91 27.39 13.96 9.53
N PHE A 92 26.19 14.02 10.10
CA PHE A 92 25.25 12.91 10.15
C PHE A 92 24.83 12.47 8.75
N ARG A 93 24.35 13.40 7.92
CA ARG A 93 23.89 13.17 6.55
C ARG A 93 24.95 12.50 5.69
N GLN A 94 26.21 12.99 5.75
CA GLN A 94 27.30 12.39 4.99
C GLN A 94 27.56 10.94 5.43
N SER A 95 27.63 10.70 6.75
CA SER A 95 27.86 9.35 7.30
C SER A 95 26.68 8.41 7.03
N PHE A 96 25.45 8.91 7.11
CA PHE A 96 24.22 8.18 6.84
C PHE A 96 24.14 7.76 5.36
N LEU A 97 24.33 8.72 4.43
CA LEU A 97 24.27 8.44 2.99
C LEU A 97 25.35 7.44 2.56
N ASN A 98 26.54 7.45 3.17
CA ASN A 98 27.58 6.44 2.88
C ASN A 98 27.14 5.00 3.23
N GLN A 99 26.17 4.83 4.13
CA GLN A 99 25.63 3.53 4.52
C GLN A 99 24.33 3.17 3.79
N VAL A 100 23.61 4.17 3.26
CA VAL A 100 22.42 3.93 2.43
C VAL A 100 22.86 3.36 1.09
N ILE A 101 22.17 2.32 0.63
CA ILE A 101 22.43 1.67 -0.65
C ILE A 101 22.48 2.74 -1.78
N TYR A 102 23.62 2.78 -2.50
CA TYR A 102 23.93 3.73 -3.56
C TYR A 102 24.01 5.22 -3.15
N GLY A 103 24.08 5.55 -1.86
CA GLY A 103 24.14 6.94 -1.40
C GLY A 103 22.91 7.77 -1.77
N PHE A 104 21.75 7.10 -1.91
CA PHE A 104 20.57 7.67 -2.52
C PHE A 104 19.34 7.58 -1.60
N PHE A 105 18.90 8.73 -1.07
CA PHE A 105 17.72 8.78 -0.21
C PHE A 105 16.42 8.77 -1.00
N HIS A 106 16.16 9.82 -1.80
CA HIS A 106 14.92 9.98 -2.53
C HIS A 106 15.13 10.40 -4.00
N ARG A 107 14.21 10.05 -4.90
CA ARG A 107 14.31 10.39 -6.34
C ARG A 107 14.47 11.88 -6.61
N PHE A 108 13.75 12.70 -5.87
CA PHE A 108 13.79 14.16 -6.00
C PHE A 108 14.67 14.85 -4.96
N ASP A 109 15.19 14.09 -4.00
CA ASP A 109 16.11 14.59 -2.98
C ASP A 109 17.13 13.51 -2.60
N PRO A 110 18.03 13.15 -3.55
CA PRO A 110 18.92 11.99 -3.38
C PRO A 110 19.91 12.19 -2.25
N ARG A 111 20.30 13.45 -2.01
CA ARG A 111 21.31 13.85 -1.01
C ARG A 111 20.70 14.46 0.25
N MET A 112 19.37 14.38 0.43
CA MET A 112 18.65 14.93 1.59
C MET A 112 18.80 16.45 1.78
N LEU A 113 19.06 17.21 0.73
CA LEU A 113 19.23 18.66 0.81
C LEU A 113 17.91 19.36 1.17
N GLY A 114 16.80 18.89 0.61
CA GLY A 114 15.49 19.42 0.94
C GLY A 114 15.02 19.00 2.32
N PHE A 115 15.43 17.81 2.77
CA PHE A 115 15.00 17.19 4.02
C PHE A 115 15.24 18.11 5.23
N TYR A 116 16.44 18.69 5.32
CA TYR A 116 16.82 19.61 6.39
C TYR A 116 15.90 20.84 6.46
N TRP A 117 15.65 21.49 5.32
CA TRP A 117 14.85 22.71 5.29
C TRP A 117 13.38 22.45 5.57
N ILE A 118 12.83 21.34 5.05
CA ILE A 118 11.46 20.95 5.34
C ILE A 118 11.29 20.64 6.83
N MET A 119 12.23 19.89 7.41
CA MET A 119 12.28 19.63 8.85
C MET A 119 12.31 20.92 9.66
N LYS A 120 13.21 21.85 9.31
CA LYS A 120 13.35 23.14 10.00
C LYS A 120 12.06 23.97 9.93
N ILE A 121 11.45 24.07 8.75
CA ILE A 121 10.20 24.82 8.55
C ILE A 121 9.07 24.27 9.42
N VAL A 122 8.93 22.94 9.50
CA VAL A 122 7.86 22.30 10.28
C VAL A 122 8.14 22.44 11.78
N TYR A 123 9.37 22.14 12.22
CA TYR A 123 9.71 22.16 13.64
C TYR A 123 9.61 23.57 14.27
N GLU A 124 9.96 24.62 13.53
CA GLU A 124 9.95 26.01 14.03
C GLU A 124 8.55 26.66 14.01
N ARG A 125 7.49 25.90 13.71
CA ARG A 125 6.14 26.43 13.52
C ARG A 125 5.10 25.62 14.27
N ASP A 126 4.24 26.34 14.97
CA ASP A 126 2.98 25.78 15.48
C ASP A 126 1.98 25.70 14.31
N LEU A 127 1.98 24.56 13.61
CA LEU A 127 1.10 24.34 12.46
C LEU A 127 -0.36 24.14 12.86
N GLU A 128 -0.64 23.51 14.02
CA GLU A 128 -2.01 23.29 14.51
C GLU A 128 -2.76 24.61 14.68
N SER A 129 -2.13 25.59 15.34
CA SER A 129 -2.71 26.91 15.57
C SER A 129 -3.03 27.65 14.26
N LYS A 130 -2.21 27.48 13.21
CA LYS A 130 -2.42 28.11 11.90
C LYS A 130 -3.62 27.52 11.15
N LEU A 131 -4.01 26.29 11.47
CA LEU A 131 -5.10 25.61 10.82
C LEU A 131 -6.43 25.74 11.56
N ARG A 132 -6.42 26.11 12.86
CA ARG A 132 -7.60 26.08 13.73
C ARG A 132 -8.86 26.68 13.12
N ASP A 133 -8.76 27.90 12.59
CA ASP A 133 -9.89 28.65 12.04
C ASP A 133 -10.11 28.41 10.54
N SER A 134 -9.33 27.51 9.93
CA SER A 134 -9.44 27.21 8.51
C SER A 134 -10.64 26.31 8.20
N VAL A 135 -11.25 26.57 7.04
CA VAL A 135 -12.30 25.71 6.48
C VAL A 135 -11.69 24.48 5.78
N GLU A 136 -10.58 24.70 5.05
CA GLU A 136 -9.90 23.67 4.26
C GLU A 136 -8.45 23.51 4.77
N TYR A 137 -8.23 22.51 5.64
CA TYR A 137 -6.94 22.29 6.29
C TYR A 137 -5.79 22.02 5.31
N ASP A 138 -6.07 21.37 4.19
CA ASP A 138 -5.07 21.00 3.18
C ASP A 138 -4.46 22.23 2.48
N ILE A 139 -5.30 23.19 2.08
CA ILE A 139 -4.86 24.48 1.51
C ILE A 139 -4.17 25.32 2.57
N ALA A 140 -4.72 25.39 3.78
CA ALA A 140 -4.14 26.17 4.86
C ALA A 140 -2.74 25.68 5.23
N LEU A 141 -2.54 24.36 5.33
CA LEU A 141 -1.23 23.75 5.55
C LEU A 141 -0.27 24.04 4.41
N ALA A 142 -0.69 23.80 3.16
CA ALA A 142 0.15 24.05 2.00
C ALA A 142 0.58 25.52 1.91
N SER A 143 -0.34 26.45 2.14
CA SER A 143 -0.09 27.89 2.12
C SER A 143 0.83 28.32 3.26
N THR A 144 0.64 27.78 4.46
CA THR A 144 1.51 28.05 5.62
C THR A 144 2.93 27.60 5.32
N ILE A 145 3.12 26.34 4.88
CA ILE A 145 4.44 25.79 4.56
C ILE A 145 5.13 26.60 3.45
N TYR A 146 4.40 27.00 2.40
CA TYR A 146 4.97 27.80 1.31
C TYR A 146 5.31 29.23 1.73
N SER A 147 4.46 29.87 2.54
CA SER A 147 4.73 31.21 3.07
C SER A 147 6.00 31.19 3.93
N GLU A 148 6.18 30.15 4.74
CA GLU A 148 7.39 29.98 5.54
C GLU A 148 8.62 29.69 4.69
N LEU A 149 8.50 28.82 3.67
CA LEU A 149 9.58 28.54 2.74
C LEU A 149 10.12 29.82 2.06
N GLU A 150 9.23 30.73 1.63
CA GLU A 150 9.64 31.97 0.98
C GLU A 150 10.44 32.91 1.91
N LYS A 151 10.25 32.84 3.23
CA LYS A 151 11.08 33.62 4.18
C LYS A 151 12.54 33.19 4.17
N TYR A 152 12.81 31.91 3.87
CA TYR A 152 14.17 31.39 3.75
C TYR A 152 14.73 31.50 2.34
N ARG A 153 14.02 32.10 1.37
CA ARG A 153 14.46 32.15 -0.04
C ARG A 153 15.84 32.75 -0.26
N ASN A 154 16.21 33.75 0.53
CA ASN A 154 17.52 34.42 0.45
C ASN A 154 18.59 33.75 1.33
N ILE A 155 18.22 32.72 2.09
CA ILE A 155 19.09 31.98 3.01
C ILE A 155 19.44 30.60 2.43
N ILE A 156 18.46 29.93 1.81
CA ILE A 156 18.61 28.60 1.22
C ILE A 156 19.42 28.72 -0.08
N PRO A 157 20.50 27.92 -0.25
CA PRO A 157 21.19 27.84 -1.53
C PRO A 157 20.23 27.48 -2.68
N ALA A 158 20.42 28.10 -3.85
CA ALA A 158 19.44 28.02 -4.94
C ALA A 158 19.13 26.58 -5.40
N ASP A 159 20.11 25.67 -5.33
CA ASP A 159 19.94 24.26 -5.65
C ASP A 159 19.14 23.51 -4.57
N GLU A 160 19.42 23.75 -3.29
CA GLU A 160 18.64 23.20 -2.16
C GLU A 160 17.18 23.70 -2.22
N PHE A 161 16.97 24.98 -2.51
CA PHE A 161 15.63 25.57 -2.63
C PHE A 161 14.82 24.93 -3.76
N LYS A 162 15.47 24.64 -4.89
CA LYS A 162 14.86 23.90 -6.00
C LYS A 162 14.45 22.49 -5.60
N VAL A 163 15.29 21.80 -4.81
CA VAL A 163 14.98 20.47 -4.26
C VAL A 163 13.76 20.54 -3.34
N VAL A 164 13.71 21.48 -2.39
CA VAL A 164 12.57 21.67 -1.49
C VAL A 164 11.27 21.86 -2.28
N LYS A 165 11.27 22.75 -3.29
CA LYS A 165 10.11 22.98 -4.16
C LYS A 165 9.70 21.79 -5.03
N SER A 166 10.63 20.87 -5.32
CA SER A 166 10.32 19.64 -6.06
C SER A 166 9.64 18.58 -5.19
N ILE A 167 9.92 18.63 -3.89
CA ILE A 167 9.33 17.74 -2.89
C ILE A 167 7.98 18.29 -2.43
N LEU A 168 7.87 19.55 -2.02
CA LEU A 168 6.62 20.09 -1.48
C LEU A 168 5.53 20.26 -2.57
N PRO A 169 4.29 19.78 -2.36
CA PRO A 169 3.18 20.11 -3.25
C PRO A 169 2.83 21.59 -3.16
N SER A 170 2.80 22.27 -4.32
CA SER A 170 2.46 23.71 -4.39
C SER A 170 0.96 23.96 -4.32
N PRO A 171 0.51 24.96 -3.53
CA PRO A 171 -0.91 25.30 -3.42
C PRO A 171 -1.54 25.70 -4.77
N GLU A 172 -0.77 26.31 -5.68
CA GLU A 172 -1.24 26.85 -6.95
C GLU A 172 -1.42 25.80 -8.06
N LYS A 173 -0.83 24.61 -7.90
CA LYS A 173 -0.74 23.60 -8.99
C LYS A 173 -1.92 22.63 -9.07
N GLY A 174 -2.97 22.83 -8.27
CA GLY A 174 -4.22 22.04 -8.34
C GLY A 174 -4.07 20.53 -8.09
N SER A 175 -2.95 20.08 -7.52
CA SER A 175 -2.72 18.67 -7.18
C SER A 175 -3.73 18.19 -6.12
N PRO A 176 -4.03 16.89 -6.00
CA PRO A 176 -4.99 16.38 -5.01
C PRO A 176 -4.54 16.52 -3.54
N PHE A 177 -3.37 17.10 -3.27
CA PHE A 177 -2.77 17.20 -1.94
C PHE A 177 -2.74 15.91 -1.12
N LYS A 178 -2.70 14.75 -1.79
CA LYS A 178 -2.61 13.41 -1.18
C LYS A 178 -1.66 13.40 0.03
N ARG A 179 -0.48 13.97 -0.10
CA ARG A 179 0.59 13.95 0.93
C ARG A 179 0.29 14.84 2.13
N TYR A 180 -0.25 16.04 1.93
CA TYR A 180 -0.72 16.87 3.04
C TYR A 180 -1.93 16.24 3.73
N ASN A 181 -2.89 15.72 2.96
CA ASN A 181 -4.05 15.03 3.49
C ASN A 181 -3.67 13.76 4.27
N LEU A 182 -2.64 13.05 3.83
CA LEU A 182 -2.11 11.87 4.51
C LEU A 182 -1.48 12.26 5.86
N PHE A 183 -0.68 13.33 5.89
CA PHE A 183 -0.14 13.88 7.13
C PHE A 183 -1.24 14.35 8.08
N LEU A 184 -2.19 15.16 7.59
CA LEU A 184 -3.31 15.68 8.37
C LEU A 184 -4.15 14.56 8.98
N ARG A 185 -4.41 13.50 8.21
CA ARG A 185 -5.04 12.28 8.72
C ARG A 185 -4.28 11.69 9.90
N TRP A 186 -2.96 11.52 9.76
CA TRP A 186 -2.13 10.90 10.80
C TRP A 186 -2.06 11.74 12.08
N ILE A 187 -2.02 13.06 11.95
CA ILE A 187 -1.75 13.96 13.07
C ILE A 187 -3.03 14.40 13.80
N VAL A 188 -4.17 14.51 13.11
CA VAL A 188 -5.45 14.97 13.68
C VAL A 188 -6.31 13.81 14.20
N ARG A 189 -6.29 12.64 13.53
CA ARG A 189 -7.09 11.50 13.99
C ARG A 189 -6.44 10.84 15.19
N ASP A 190 -7.25 10.54 16.20
CA ASP A 190 -6.85 10.01 17.50
C ASP A 190 -7.14 8.51 17.68
N GLU A 191 -7.61 7.83 16.64
CA GLU A 191 -7.72 6.37 16.62
C GLU A 191 -6.53 5.69 15.96
N TYR A 192 -6.06 4.60 16.57
CA TYR A 192 -5.05 3.72 15.98
C TYR A 192 -5.50 3.26 14.57
N PRO A 193 -4.63 3.35 13.53
CA PRO A 193 -3.17 3.51 13.61
C PRO A 193 -2.65 4.95 13.55
N ASP A 194 -3.52 5.96 13.50
CA ASP A 194 -3.09 7.36 13.45
C ASP A 194 -2.58 7.83 14.83
N LEU A 195 -1.86 8.95 14.87
CA LEU A 195 -1.07 9.39 16.03
C LEU A 195 -1.82 10.36 16.94
N GLY A 196 -2.72 11.16 16.37
CA GLY A 196 -3.58 12.09 17.12
C GLY A 196 -2.81 13.11 17.95
N VAL A 197 -1.71 13.66 17.43
CA VAL A 197 -0.92 14.67 18.13
C VAL A 197 -1.70 15.99 18.25
N TRP A 198 -2.41 16.41 17.19
CA TRP A 198 -3.21 17.64 17.19
C TRP A 198 -4.61 17.37 17.74
N LYS A 199 -4.99 18.10 18.79
CA LYS A 199 -6.22 17.85 19.56
C LYS A 199 -7.34 18.86 19.29
N ASN A 200 -7.02 19.98 18.65
CA ASN A 200 -7.92 21.12 18.48
C ASN A 200 -8.45 21.28 17.05
N LEU A 201 -8.17 20.31 16.16
CA LEU A 201 -8.72 20.27 14.81
C LEU A 201 -9.81 19.21 14.67
N ASP A 202 -10.81 19.50 13.86
CA ASP A 202 -11.97 18.63 13.66
C ASP A 202 -11.71 17.59 12.56
N LYS A 203 -11.82 16.30 12.90
CA LYS A 203 -11.70 15.17 11.95
C LYS A 203 -12.69 15.28 10.80
N ALA A 204 -13.86 15.88 11.02
CA ALA A 204 -14.90 16.06 10.00
C ALA A 204 -14.46 16.98 8.84
N LYS A 205 -13.45 17.82 9.05
CA LYS A 205 -12.91 18.74 8.03
C LYS A 205 -11.75 18.13 7.23
N LEU A 206 -11.29 16.94 7.58
CA LEU A 206 -10.19 16.28 6.87
C LEU A 206 -10.63 15.87 5.46
N MET A 207 -9.69 15.95 4.52
CA MET A 207 -9.89 15.58 3.13
C MET A 207 -9.24 14.23 2.82
N VAL A 208 -9.86 13.43 1.96
CA VAL A 208 -9.31 12.12 1.59
C VAL A 208 -7.92 12.27 0.93
N PRO A 209 -6.91 11.47 1.33
CA PRO A 209 -5.60 11.46 0.67
C PRO A 209 -5.68 10.75 -0.69
N LEU A 210 -6.24 11.42 -1.69
CA LEU A 210 -6.59 10.82 -2.98
C LEU A 210 -5.36 10.39 -3.80
N GLY A 211 -5.03 9.10 -3.72
CA GLY A 211 -4.03 8.40 -4.56
C GLY A 211 -4.66 7.66 -5.75
N LEU A 212 -3.81 6.98 -6.55
CA LEU A 212 -4.26 6.21 -7.72
C LEU A 212 -5.18 5.04 -7.35
N GLU A 213 -4.99 4.49 -6.16
CA GLU A 213 -5.72 3.37 -5.59
C GLU A 213 -7.13 3.83 -5.17
N ILE A 214 -7.20 4.87 -4.34
CA ILE A 214 -8.46 5.40 -3.82
C ILE A 214 -9.30 6.00 -4.96
N GLN A 215 -8.70 6.76 -5.89
CA GLN A 215 -9.47 7.33 -7.01
C GLN A 215 -10.17 6.23 -7.83
N ARG A 216 -9.50 5.08 -8.03
CA ARG A 216 -10.02 3.99 -8.86
C ARG A 216 -11.16 3.30 -8.13
N VAL A 217 -10.93 2.92 -6.89
CA VAL A 217 -11.92 2.18 -6.09
C VAL A 217 -13.11 3.08 -5.74
N ALA A 218 -12.87 4.28 -5.20
CA ALA A 218 -13.94 5.22 -4.87
C ALA A 218 -14.71 5.64 -6.13
N GLY A 219 -14.01 5.87 -7.25
CA GLY A 219 -14.65 6.19 -8.51
C GLY A 219 -15.62 5.10 -8.98
N ARG A 220 -15.19 3.84 -8.98
CA ARG A 220 -16.04 2.70 -9.35
C ARG A 220 -17.18 2.49 -8.37
N ILE A 221 -16.97 2.72 -7.08
CA ILE A 221 -18.01 2.60 -6.07
C ILE A 221 -19.07 3.68 -6.24
N PHE A 222 -18.67 4.95 -6.25
CA PHE A 222 -19.61 6.07 -6.21
C PHE A 222 -20.12 6.50 -7.58
N TYR A 223 -19.31 6.39 -8.63
CA TYR A 223 -19.65 6.87 -9.97
C TYR A 223 -19.77 5.77 -11.01
N GLY A 224 -19.30 4.55 -10.73
CA GLY A 224 -19.29 3.46 -11.70
C GLY A 224 -18.23 3.63 -12.80
N LYS A 225 -17.18 4.42 -12.55
CA LYS A 225 -16.05 4.62 -13.48
C LYS A 225 -14.83 5.14 -12.74
N ASP A 226 -13.65 4.98 -13.34
CA ASP A 226 -12.42 5.55 -12.80
C ASP A 226 -12.47 7.09 -12.84
N THR A 227 -11.92 7.74 -11.81
CA THR A 227 -11.80 9.20 -11.73
C THR A 227 -10.35 9.66 -11.89
N LYS A 228 -10.15 10.98 -11.90
CA LYS A 228 -8.83 11.61 -12.01
C LYS A 228 -8.33 12.09 -10.66
N ALA A 229 -7.01 12.04 -10.48
CA ALA A 229 -6.35 12.51 -9.27
C ALA A 229 -6.27 14.04 -9.30
N SER A 230 -7.31 14.69 -8.77
CA SER A 230 -7.39 16.15 -8.67
C SER A 230 -7.98 16.57 -7.32
N ARG A 231 -7.72 17.81 -6.90
CA ARG A 231 -8.32 18.34 -5.66
C ARG A 231 -9.84 18.37 -5.73
N SER A 232 -10.40 18.75 -6.88
CA SER A 232 -11.87 18.74 -7.10
C SER A 232 -12.46 17.35 -6.86
N GLU A 233 -11.82 16.29 -7.34
CA GLU A 233 -12.29 14.92 -7.09
C GLU A 233 -12.08 14.50 -5.62
N SER A 234 -11.04 15.02 -4.95
CA SER A 234 -10.81 14.79 -3.51
C SER A 234 -11.94 15.38 -2.68
N ILE A 235 -12.39 16.59 -3.01
CA ILE A 235 -13.56 17.24 -2.38
C ILE A 235 -14.82 16.40 -2.62
N LYS A 236 -15.15 16.07 -3.87
CA LYS A 236 -16.37 15.31 -4.18
C LYS A 236 -16.43 13.96 -3.48
N ILE A 237 -15.32 13.22 -3.46
CA ILE A 237 -15.23 11.94 -2.76
C ILE A 237 -15.36 12.15 -1.24
N THR A 238 -14.74 13.19 -0.68
CA THR A 238 -14.87 13.52 0.74
C THR A 238 -16.32 13.86 1.11
N GLU A 239 -17.04 14.62 0.29
CA GLU A 239 -18.46 14.92 0.51
C GLU A 239 -19.34 13.66 0.48
N LEU A 240 -19.06 12.72 -0.42
CA LEU A 240 -19.73 11.42 -0.42
C LEU A 240 -19.42 10.61 0.83
N LEU A 241 -18.19 10.67 1.33
CA LEU A 241 -17.79 10.01 2.57
C LEU A 241 -18.40 10.68 3.81
N LYS A 242 -18.61 12.00 3.82
CA LYS A 242 -19.35 12.69 4.90
C LYS A 242 -20.79 12.20 5.01
N GLN A 243 -21.42 11.82 3.90
CA GLN A 243 -22.74 11.19 3.93
C GLN A 243 -22.71 9.77 4.52
N VAL A 244 -21.54 9.13 4.55
CA VAL A 244 -21.33 7.81 5.19
C VAL A 244 -21.03 7.99 6.68
N ASN A 245 -20.04 8.81 7.00
CA ASN A 245 -19.63 9.13 8.36
C ASN A 245 -19.32 10.63 8.47
N PRO A 246 -20.24 11.46 9.00
CA PRO A 246 -20.07 12.91 9.04
C PRO A 246 -19.01 13.36 10.06
N GLU A 247 -18.82 12.60 11.15
CA GLU A 247 -17.86 12.93 12.21
C GLU A 247 -16.42 12.61 11.80
N ASP A 248 -16.25 11.66 10.88
CA ASP A 248 -14.95 11.19 10.46
C ASP A 248 -15.00 10.57 9.04
N PRO A 249 -15.10 11.41 8.00
CA PRO A 249 -15.31 10.95 6.62
C PRO A 249 -14.11 10.18 6.07
N ILE A 250 -12.90 10.50 6.52
CA ILE A 250 -11.69 9.93 5.95
C ILE A 250 -11.27 8.61 6.59
N LYS A 251 -12.04 8.11 7.58
CA LYS A 251 -11.86 6.81 8.24
C LYS A 251 -11.62 5.66 7.28
N TYR A 252 -12.26 5.72 6.13
CA TYR A 252 -12.33 4.59 5.20
C TYR A 252 -11.31 4.67 4.07
N ASP A 253 -10.38 5.61 4.10
CA ASP A 253 -9.42 5.82 3.01
C ASP A 253 -8.55 4.56 2.75
N PHE A 254 -8.10 3.88 3.80
CA PHE A 254 -7.36 2.65 3.66
C PHE A 254 -8.24 1.51 3.16
N VAL A 255 -9.48 1.37 3.65
CA VAL A 255 -10.45 0.37 3.14
C VAL A 255 -10.65 0.53 1.64
N LEU A 256 -10.78 1.78 1.17
CA LEU A 256 -10.93 2.10 -0.24
C LEU A 256 -9.64 1.88 -1.05
N SER A 257 -8.45 1.99 -0.44
CA SER A 257 -7.19 1.71 -1.14
C SER A 257 -6.95 0.20 -1.35
N ARG A 258 -7.46 -0.67 -0.47
CA ARG A 258 -7.10 -2.09 -0.41
C ARG A 258 -7.46 -2.90 -1.65
N PRO A 259 -8.65 -2.81 -2.26
CA PRO A 259 -8.93 -3.57 -3.47
C PRO A 259 -7.92 -3.30 -4.59
N ALA A 260 -7.44 -2.06 -4.72
CA ALA A 260 -6.41 -1.71 -5.69
C ALA A 260 -5.03 -2.24 -5.29
N LEU A 261 -4.62 -2.05 -4.03
CA LEU A 261 -3.31 -2.51 -3.52
C LEU A 261 -3.16 -4.03 -3.48
N LEU A 262 -4.23 -4.73 -3.14
CA LEU A 262 -4.27 -6.19 -3.02
C LEU A 262 -4.59 -6.88 -4.35
N GLY A 263 -4.54 -6.17 -5.49
CA GLY A 263 -4.72 -6.78 -6.81
C GLY A 263 -6.16 -7.23 -7.14
N TRP A 264 -7.18 -6.77 -6.42
CA TRP A 264 -8.59 -7.10 -6.71
C TRP A 264 -9.18 -6.21 -7.80
N CYS A 265 -8.93 -4.90 -7.69
CA CYS A 265 -9.45 -3.85 -8.55
C CYS A 265 -8.35 -3.35 -9.48
N LEU A 266 -8.27 -3.96 -10.67
CA LEU A 266 -7.24 -3.68 -11.67
C LEU A 266 -7.62 -2.50 -12.56
N LYS A 267 -6.64 -2.00 -13.31
CA LYS A 267 -6.83 -0.87 -14.24
C LYS A 267 -7.91 -1.19 -15.26
N GLU A 268 -7.80 -2.30 -15.97
CA GLU A 268 -8.86 -2.81 -16.84
C GLU A 268 -9.90 -3.56 -15.99
N THR A 269 -11.16 -3.18 -16.12
CA THR A 269 -12.25 -3.72 -15.28
C THR A 269 -12.50 -5.19 -15.54
N GLU A 270 -12.37 -5.64 -16.80
CA GLU A 270 -12.60 -7.04 -17.21
C GLU A 270 -11.59 -8.03 -16.63
N TYR A 271 -10.41 -7.57 -16.22
CA TYR A 271 -9.41 -8.38 -15.52
C TYR A 271 -9.56 -8.30 -13.99
N SER A 272 -10.42 -7.43 -13.47
CA SER A 272 -10.61 -7.27 -12.03
C SER A 272 -11.31 -8.48 -11.41
N HIS A 273 -10.91 -8.84 -10.19
CA HIS A 273 -11.50 -9.93 -9.42
C HIS A 273 -12.74 -9.44 -8.65
N CYS A 274 -13.72 -8.86 -9.35
CA CYS A 274 -14.90 -8.25 -8.72
C CYS A 274 -15.71 -9.26 -7.89
N GLN A 275 -15.78 -10.54 -8.29
CA GLN A 275 -16.52 -11.58 -7.58
C GLN A 275 -15.98 -11.86 -6.17
N THR A 276 -14.69 -11.63 -5.93
CA THR A 276 -14.05 -11.87 -4.64
C THR A 276 -13.85 -10.58 -3.83
N CYS A 277 -14.14 -9.41 -4.42
CA CYS A 277 -13.95 -8.13 -3.78
C CYS A 277 -14.96 -7.93 -2.63
N LEU A 278 -14.46 -7.62 -1.44
CA LEU A 278 -15.30 -7.39 -0.25
C LEU A 278 -16.22 -6.16 -0.37
N LEU A 279 -15.93 -5.25 -1.31
CA LEU A 279 -16.76 -4.08 -1.61
C LEU A 279 -17.73 -4.31 -2.79
N ARG A 280 -17.83 -5.54 -3.33
CA ARG A 280 -18.59 -5.85 -4.55
C ARG A 280 -20.03 -5.32 -4.49
N GLN A 281 -20.74 -5.62 -3.40
CA GLN A 281 -22.16 -5.29 -3.27
C GLN A 281 -22.42 -3.77 -3.26
N ALA A 282 -21.52 -2.99 -2.66
CA ALA A 282 -21.60 -1.54 -2.64
C ALA A 282 -21.06 -0.87 -3.91
N CYS A 283 -20.33 -1.61 -4.75
CA CYS A 283 -19.68 -1.07 -5.93
C CYS A 283 -20.60 -1.07 -7.15
N LYS A 284 -20.79 0.08 -7.82
CA LYS A 284 -21.62 0.19 -9.03
C LYS A 284 -21.13 -0.67 -10.20
N ILE A 285 -19.84 -0.98 -10.26
CA ILE A 285 -19.25 -1.92 -11.22
C ILE A 285 -19.36 -3.36 -10.71
N GLY A 286 -18.92 -3.61 -9.46
CA GLY A 286 -18.83 -4.97 -8.92
C GLY A 286 -20.19 -5.65 -8.80
N SER A 287 -21.23 -4.92 -8.39
CA SER A 287 -22.60 -5.41 -8.26
C SER A 287 -23.21 -5.88 -9.58
N LYS A 288 -22.77 -5.32 -10.71
CA LYS A 288 -23.21 -5.70 -12.06
C LYS A 288 -22.32 -6.74 -12.73
N THR A 289 -21.21 -7.09 -12.11
CA THR A 289 -20.30 -8.08 -12.67
C THR A 289 -20.87 -9.47 -12.36
N GLU A 290 -21.23 -10.20 -13.40
CA GLU A 290 -21.78 -11.57 -13.33
C GLU A 290 -20.73 -12.63 -13.68
N THR A 291 -19.72 -12.29 -14.47
CA THR A 291 -18.66 -13.21 -14.89
C THR A 291 -17.44 -13.12 -13.97
N TYR A 292 -16.58 -14.13 -14.07
CA TYR A 292 -15.24 -14.10 -13.49
C TYR A 292 -14.29 -13.20 -14.28
N SER A 293 -13.13 -12.91 -13.69
CA SER A 293 -12.06 -12.15 -14.34
C SER A 293 -11.62 -12.84 -15.63
N ARG A 294 -11.47 -12.08 -16.73
CA ARG A 294 -10.93 -12.62 -17.98
C ARG A 294 -9.51 -13.18 -17.84
N LEU A 295 -8.80 -12.90 -16.75
CA LEU A 295 -7.48 -13.49 -16.50
C LEU A 295 -7.52 -15.02 -16.44
N PHE A 296 -8.63 -15.62 -16.02
CA PHE A 296 -8.76 -17.09 -15.96
C PHE A 296 -8.75 -17.75 -17.33
N ASP A 297 -9.13 -17.02 -18.39
CA ASP A 297 -9.21 -17.52 -19.76
C ASP A 297 -7.89 -17.35 -20.53
N THR A 298 -6.90 -16.70 -19.91
CA THR A 298 -5.61 -16.42 -20.55
C THR A 298 -4.57 -17.47 -20.20
N LYS A 299 -3.63 -17.72 -21.14
CA LYS A 299 -2.50 -18.64 -20.91
C LYS A 299 -1.59 -18.19 -19.75
N LEU A 300 -1.55 -16.90 -19.48
CA LEU A 300 -0.79 -16.30 -18.40
C LEU A 300 -1.78 -15.54 -17.54
N LYS A 301 -2.21 -16.15 -16.43
CA LYS A 301 -3.30 -15.67 -15.56
C LYS A 301 -2.85 -14.51 -14.67
N GLU A 302 -2.09 -13.58 -15.24
CA GLU A 302 -1.58 -12.37 -14.60
C GLU A 302 -1.34 -11.27 -15.65
N PRO A 303 -1.68 -9.99 -15.39
CA PRO A 303 -1.60 -8.89 -16.35
C PRO A 303 -0.16 -8.41 -16.48
N ILE A 304 0.65 -9.14 -17.24
CA ILE A 304 2.03 -8.74 -17.54
C ILE A 304 2.09 -8.08 -18.91
N GLU A 305 2.30 -6.76 -18.92
CA GLU A 305 2.64 -6.01 -20.14
C GLU A 305 4.03 -6.43 -20.63
N ALA A 306 4.11 -7.20 -21.72
CA ALA A 306 5.38 -7.74 -22.22
C ALA A 306 5.53 -7.63 -23.73
N LYS A 307 6.73 -7.20 -24.16
CA LYS A 307 7.13 -7.20 -25.59
C LYS A 307 7.27 -8.62 -26.18
N LYS A 308 7.47 -9.64 -25.35
CA LYS A 308 7.71 -11.05 -25.76
C LYS A 308 6.89 -12.03 -24.89
N PRO A 309 5.56 -12.08 -25.06
CA PRO A 309 4.67 -12.88 -24.21
C PRO A 309 4.98 -14.38 -24.27
N GLU A 310 5.42 -14.92 -25.40
CA GLU A 310 5.73 -16.34 -25.56
C GLU A 310 6.83 -16.83 -24.60
N ASN A 311 7.86 -16.02 -24.35
CA ASN A 311 8.94 -16.40 -23.43
C ASN A 311 8.44 -16.44 -21.98
N LEU A 312 7.52 -15.55 -21.62
CA LEU A 312 6.89 -15.54 -20.30
C LEU A 312 6.00 -16.77 -20.12
N ILE A 313 5.21 -17.13 -21.14
CA ILE A 313 4.39 -18.35 -21.13
C ILE A 313 5.29 -19.59 -21.00
N LYS A 314 6.40 -19.66 -21.75
CA LYS A 314 7.38 -20.76 -21.62
C LYS A 314 7.94 -20.85 -20.20
N ARG A 315 8.30 -19.71 -19.60
CA ARG A 315 8.79 -19.65 -18.21
C ARG A 315 7.71 -20.07 -17.22
N HIS A 316 6.47 -19.62 -17.40
CA HIS A 316 5.33 -20.01 -16.57
C HIS A 316 5.10 -21.52 -16.62
N ASN A 317 4.99 -22.09 -17.83
CA ASN A 317 4.81 -23.52 -18.03
C ASN A 317 5.96 -24.34 -17.44
N HIS A 318 7.19 -23.83 -17.49
CA HIS A 318 8.34 -24.45 -16.84
C HIS A 318 8.17 -24.48 -15.31
N LEU A 319 7.76 -23.37 -14.69
CA LEU A 319 7.47 -23.32 -13.26
C LEU A 319 6.32 -24.24 -12.86
N VAL A 320 5.24 -24.30 -13.66
CA VAL A 320 4.12 -25.24 -13.45
C VAL A 320 4.64 -26.68 -13.44
N LYS A 321 5.52 -27.06 -14.39
CA LYS A 321 6.11 -28.40 -14.43
C LYS A 321 6.92 -28.72 -13.17
N ILE A 322 7.75 -27.78 -12.69
CA ILE A 322 8.55 -27.98 -11.47
C ILE A 322 7.63 -28.10 -10.24
N ALA A 323 6.63 -27.23 -10.12
CA ALA A 323 5.65 -27.25 -9.04
C ALA A 323 4.87 -28.56 -8.99
N TYR A 324 4.43 -29.01 -10.16
CA TYR A 324 3.71 -30.28 -10.31
C TYR A 324 4.53 -31.46 -9.78
N GLN A 325 5.80 -31.59 -10.19
CA GLN A 325 6.67 -32.67 -9.71
C GLN A 325 6.89 -32.59 -8.20
N TYR A 326 7.23 -31.39 -7.70
CA TYR A 326 7.44 -31.16 -6.27
C TYR A 326 6.22 -31.56 -5.42
N PHE A 327 5.01 -31.17 -5.82
CA PHE A 327 3.80 -31.47 -5.05
C PHE A 327 3.44 -32.95 -5.07
N ILE A 328 3.60 -33.64 -6.20
CA ILE A 328 3.36 -35.09 -6.27
C ILE A 328 4.32 -35.83 -5.34
N GLU A 329 5.61 -35.49 -5.37
CA GLU A 329 6.62 -36.16 -4.56
C GLU A 329 6.44 -35.90 -3.06
N LYS A 330 6.20 -34.63 -2.69
CA LYS A 330 6.06 -34.18 -1.30
C LYS A 330 4.78 -34.69 -0.65
N TYR A 331 3.65 -34.59 -1.35
CA TYR A 331 2.32 -34.87 -0.77
C TYR A 331 1.73 -36.21 -1.23
N LYS A 332 2.48 -37.02 -2.00
CA LYS A 332 2.04 -38.32 -2.53
C LYS A 332 0.67 -38.23 -3.21
N LEU A 333 0.52 -37.24 -4.09
CA LEU A 333 -0.75 -36.93 -4.76
C LEU A 333 -1.00 -37.87 -5.96
N HIS A 334 -2.26 -38.16 -6.20
CA HIS A 334 -2.77 -38.89 -7.37
C HIS A 334 -3.81 -38.02 -8.11
N ASP A 335 -4.18 -38.40 -9.34
CA ASP A 335 -5.13 -37.66 -10.22
C ASP A 335 -4.89 -36.14 -10.25
N CYS A 336 -3.67 -35.76 -10.64
CA CYS A 336 -3.27 -34.37 -10.82
C CYS A 336 -3.45 -33.95 -12.27
N ARG A 337 -4.00 -32.74 -12.46
CA ARG A 337 -4.28 -32.12 -13.75
C ARG A 337 -3.69 -30.72 -13.77
N THR A 338 -3.26 -30.28 -14.95
CA THR A 338 -2.72 -28.93 -15.17
C THR A 338 -3.52 -28.19 -16.22
N ASP A 339 -3.90 -26.95 -15.93
CA ASP A 339 -4.65 -26.06 -16.84
C ASP A 339 -5.95 -26.67 -17.40
N VAL A 340 -6.60 -27.54 -16.61
CA VAL A 340 -7.87 -28.16 -16.98
C VAL A 340 -9.01 -27.25 -16.56
N ALA A 341 -9.96 -27.05 -17.47
CA ALA A 341 -11.17 -26.29 -17.20
C ALA A 341 -12.03 -26.99 -16.14
N ILE A 342 -12.44 -26.23 -15.13
CA ILE A 342 -13.50 -26.58 -14.19
C ILE A 342 -14.79 -25.82 -14.59
N ASP A 343 -15.77 -25.77 -13.70
CA ASP A 343 -17.02 -25.04 -13.96
C ASP A 343 -16.75 -23.59 -14.40
N HIS A 344 -17.63 -23.08 -15.26
CA HIS A 344 -17.52 -21.75 -15.88
C HIS A 344 -16.21 -21.49 -16.65
N GLY A 345 -15.47 -22.54 -17.03
CA GLY A 345 -14.27 -22.43 -17.86
C GLY A 345 -12.99 -22.02 -17.11
N LEU A 346 -13.06 -21.86 -15.79
CA LEU A 346 -11.91 -21.51 -14.95
C LEU A 346 -10.84 -22.59 -14.98
N ARG A 347 -9.57 -22.21 -14.88
CA ARG A 347 -8.45 -23.15 -15.01
C ARG A 347 -7.44 -22.96 -13.89
N PRO A 348 -7.46 -23.76 -12.81
CA PRO A 348 -6.33 -23.83 -11.89
C PRO A 348 -5.06 -24.26 -12.63
N ASP A 349 -3.90 -23.71 -12.27
CA ASP A 349 -2.64 -24.18 -12.88
C ASP A 349 -2.32 -25.63 -12.50
N ILE A 350 -2.60 -26.02 -11.25
CA ILE A 350 -2.53 -27.41 -10.79
C ILE A 350 -3.74 -27.71 -9.92
N LEU A 351 -4.41 -28.83 -10.21
CA LEU A 351 -5.51 -29.36 -9.43
C LEU A 351 -5.28 -30.87 -9.24
N CYS A 352 -5.23 -31.32 -7.98
CA CYS A 352 -5.05 -32.73 -7.66
C CYS A 352 -6.18 -33.24 -6.76
N TYR A 353 -6.69 -34.43 -7.07
CA TYR A 353 -7.69 -35.12 -6.27
C TYR A 353 -7.07 -36.32 -5.54
N ASN A 354 -6.93 -36.21 -4.22
CA ASN A 354 -6.56 -37.34 -3.34
C ASN A 354 -7.55 -37.41 -2.17
N LYS A 355 -7.17 -37.99 -1.02
CA LYS A 355 -7.90 -37.81 0.25
C LYS A 355 -8.07 -36.32 0.64
N THR A 356 -7.15 -35.48 0.17
CA THR A 356 -7.16 -34.02 0.29
C THR A 356 -7.04 -33.42 -1.10
N THR A 357 -7.91 -32.47 -1.45
CA THR A 357 -7.81 -31.72 -2.71
C THR A 357 -6.71 -30.67 -2.60
N LEU A 358 -5.80 -30.62 -3.56
CA LEU A 358 -4.80 -29.55 -3.69
C LEU A 358 -5.14 -28.66 -4.88
N VAL A 359 -5.15 -27.35 -4.66
CA VAL A 359 -5.26 -26.33 -5.70
C VAL A 359 -4.03 -25.43 -5.64
N ALA A 360 -3.29 -25.34 -6.73
CA ALA A 360 -2.15 -24.43 -6.82
C ALA A 360 -2.31 -23.43 -7.96
N GLU A 361 -1.86 -22.20 -7.69
CA GLU A 361 -1.74 -21.14 -8.67
C GLU A 361 -0.27 -20.68 -8.75
N ILE A 362 0.23 -20.53 -9.96
CA ILE A 362 1.62 -20.18 -10.25
C ILE A 362 1.67 -18.78 -10.86
N LYS A 363 2.67 -17.99 -10.46
CA LYS A 363 2.92 -16.65 -10.96
C LYS A 363 4.40 -16.46 -11.23
N LEU A 364 4.73 -15.70 -12.26
CA LEU A 364 6.13 -15.37 -12.53
C LEU A 364 6.72 -14.46 -11.47
N THR A 365 5.90 -13.59 -10.87
CA THR A 365 6.34 -12.64 -9.84
C THR A 365 5.24 -12.35 -8.81
N THR A 366 5.62 -11.84 -7.64
CA THR A 366 4.66 -11.37 -6.61
C THR A 366 3.98 -10.04 -6.97
N LYS A 367 4.40 -9.34 -8.02
CA LYS A 367 3.99 -7.95 -8.33
C LYS A 367 2.48 -7.75 -8.52
N THR A 368 1.79 -8.78 -9.01
CA THR A 368 0.37 -8.69 -9.34
C THR A 368 -0.53 -8.94 -8.13
N ILE A 369 -0.06 -9.68 -7.12
CA ILE A 369 -0.77 -9.98 -5.87
C ILE A 369 -2.08 -10.78 -6.10
N GLN A 370 -2.26 -11.38 -7.28
CA GLN A 370 -3.53 -11.99 -7.75
C GLN A 370 -3.77 -13.45 -7.36
N GLY A 371 -2.77 -14.13 -6.81
CA GLY A 371 -2.87 -15.53 -6.41
C GLY A 371 -4.03 -15.82 -5.42
N PRO A 372 -4.17 -15.07 -4.32
CA PRO A 372 -5.22 -15.30 -3.33
C PRO A 372 -6.65 -15.24 -3.88
N GLN A 373 -6.91 -14.34 -4.83
CA GLN A 373 -8.21 -14.09 -5.45
C GLN A 373 -8.57 -15.24 -6.40
N GLN A 374 -7.57 -15.79 -7.08
CA GLN A 374 -7.71 -16.99 -7.91
C GLN A 374 -8.02 -18.21 -7.06
N LEU A 375 -7.26 -18.44 -5.99
CA LEU A 375 -7.59 -19.50 -5.03
C LEU A 375 -9.00 -19.33 -4.44
N LYS A 376 -9.42 -18.11 -4.07
CA LYS A 376 -10.79 -17.88 -3.56
C LYS A 376 -11.85 -18.28 -4.58
N THR A 377 -11.62 -17.95 -5.84
CA THR A 377 -12.53 -18.27 -6.94
C THR A 377 -12.64 -19.78 -7.11
N TYR A 378 -11.50 -20.50 -7.21
CA TYR A 378 -11.51 -21.96 -7.33
C TYR A 378 -12.13 -22.65 -6.12
N ALA A 379 -11.86 -22.17 -4.91
CA ALA A 379 -12.46 -22.70 -3.69
C ALA A 379 -13.99 -22.64 -3.71
N THR A 380 -14.53 -21.52 -4.19
CA THR A 380 -15.98 -21.30 -4.29
C THR A 380 -16.60 -22.27 -5.29
N GLU A 381 -16.01 -22.37 -6.48
CA GLU A 381 -16.54 -23.18 -7.58
C GLU A 381 -16.41 -24.69 -7.35
N LEU A 382 -15.28 -25.12 -6.80
CA LEU A 382 -15.07 -26.53 -6.42
C LEU A 382 -15.77 -26.89 -5.10
N LYS A 383 -16.45 -25.93 -4.45
CA LYS A 383 -17.11 -26.10 -3.15
C LYS A 383 -16.16 -26.70 -2.10
N LEU A 384 -14.91 -26.23 -2.09
CA LEU A 384 -13.87 -26.75 -1.20
C LEU A 384 -14.20 -26.48 0.27
N LYS A 385 -13.94 -27.49 1.08
CA LYS A 385 -14.04 -27.45 2.54
C LYS A 385 -12.64 -27.41 3.15
N GLU A 386 -12.57 -27.11 4.45
CA GLU A 386 -11.35 -26.96 5.24
C GLU A 386 -10.36 -28.14 5.16
N ASN A 387 -10.70 -29.30 4.59
CA ASN A 387 -9.73 -30.38 4.38
C ASN A 387 -8.83 -30.20 3.14
N SER A 388 -9.00 -29.12 2.37
CA SER A 388 -8.26 -28.84 1.12
C SER A 388 -6.96 -28.07 1.36
N MET A 389 -5.98 -28.21 0.48
CA MET A 389 -4.71 -27.47 0.52
C MET A 389 -4.63 -26.45 -0.63
N GLY A 390 -4.21 -25.22 -0.30
CA GLY A 390 -3.89 -24.18 -1.27
C GLY A 390 -2.38 -24.00 -1.41
N ALA A 391 -1.90 -23.73 -2.63
CA ALA A 391 -0.50 -23.38 -2.86
C ALA A 391 -0.38 -22.18 -3.80
N LEU A 392 0.50 -21.23 -3.44
CA LEU A 392 0.86 -20.09 -4.25
C LEU A 392 2.35 -20.15 -4.57
N VAL A 393 2.71 -20.33 -5.84
CA VAL A 393 4.12 -20.43 -6.26
C VAL A 393 4.53 -19.20 -7.04
N TYR A 394 5.64 -18.58 -6.64
CA TYR A 394 6.16 -17.38 -7.28
C TYR A 394 7.56 -17.60 -7.86
N GLY A 395 7.73 -17.26 -9.13
CA GLY A 395 9.04 -17.30 -9.80
C GLY A 395 10.04 -16.28 -9.22
N LYS A 396 9.56 -15.10 -8.84
CA LYS A 396 10.32 -14.06 -8.15
C LYS A 396 9.49 -13.44 -7.03
N THR A 397 10.07 -13.32 -5.85
CA THR A 397 9.40 -12.78 -4.66
C THR A 397 9.99 -11.44 -4.21
N ASP A 398 9.13 -10.55 -3.74
CA ASP A 398 9.48 -9.32 -3.01
C ASP A 398 8.83 -9.39 -1.61
N PRO A 399 9.59 -9.26 -0.50
CA PRO A 399 9.04 -9.41 0.85
C PRO A 399 7.88 -8.47 1.18
N TYR A 400 7.83 -7.28 0.59
CA TYR A 400 6.71 -6.36 0.79
C TYR A 400 5.45 -6.84 0.08
N GLU A 401 5.59 -7.38 -1.13
CA GLU A 401 4.47 -7.94 -1.90
C GLU A 401 3.94 -9.22 -1.25
N ILE A 402 4.82 -10.02 -0.61
CA ILE A 402 4.41 -11.18 0.20
C ILE A 402 3.50 -10.75 1.35
N LYS A 403 3.81 -9.67 2.08
CA LYS A 403 2.94 -9.14 3.13
C LYS A 403 1.54 -8.78 2.60
N LEU A 404 1.46 -8.20 1.40
CA LEU A 404 0.18 -7.90 0.75
C LEU A 404 -0.57 -9.17 0.31
N ILE A 405 0.15 -10.20 -0.16
CA ILE A 405 -0.43 -11.51 -0.48
C ILE A 405 -1.02 -12.15 0.78
N GLU A 406 -0.27 -12.17 1.88
CA GLU A 406 -0.73 -12.69 3.19
C GLU A 406 -1.95 -11.91 3.71
N GLU A 407 -1.91 -10.58 3.63
CA GLU A 407 -3.05 -9.72 3.97
C GLU A 407 -4.29 -10.08 3.11
N SER A 408 -4.11 -10.32 1.82
CA SER A 408 -5.21 -10.71 0.93
C SER A 408 -5.77 -12.11 1.28
N ILE A 409 -4.91 -13.06 1.66
CA ILE A 409 -5.32 -14.40 2.13
C ILE A 409 -6.22 -14.29 3.36
N GLU A 410 -5.81 -13.47 4.33
CA GLU A 410 -6.58 -13.21 5.55
C GLU A 410 -7.88 -12.46 5.23
N ALA A 411 -7.82 -11.44 4.38
CA ALA A 411 -8.96 -10.64 3.96
C ALA A 411 -10.05 -11.48 3.26
N LEU A 412 -9.66 -12.45 2.44
CA LEU A 412 -10.56 -13.34 1.71
C LEU A 412 -11.02 -14.58 2.51
N GLU A 413 -10.52 -14.71 3.75
CA GLU A 413 -10.84 -15.79 4.68
C GLU A 413 -10.62 -17.17 4.07
N LEU A 414 -9.52 -17.32 3.33
CA LEU A 414 -9.26 -18.55 2.60
C LEU A 414 -9.07 -19.77 3.52
N LYS A 415 -8.76 -19.55 4.80
CA LYS A 415 -8.71 -20.61 5.83
C LYS A 415 -10.04 -21.37 5.99
N ASN A 416 -11.18 -20.76 5.66
CA ASN A 416 -12.49 -21.41 5.72
C ASN A 416 -12.66 -22.45 4.59
N ASN A 417 -11.81 -22.38 3.56
CA ASN A 417 -11.84 -23.27 2.40
C ASN A 417 -10.60 -24.18 2.31
N TYR A 418 -9.51 -23.83 2.99
CA TYR A 418 -8.24 -24.52 2.93
C TYR A 418 -7.67 -24.70 4.34
N ASN A 419 -7.31 -25.93 4.75
CA ASN A 419 -6.62 -26.17 6.04
C ASN A 419 -5.30 -25.42 6.11
N LYS A 420 -4.65 -25.28 4.97
CA LYS A 420 -3.32 -24.71 4.84
C LYS A 420 -3.17 -24.07 3.47
N ILE A 421 -2.58 -22.89 3.47
CA ILE A 421 -2.15 -22.20 2.26
C ILE A 421 -0.65 -21.98 2.40
N GLU A 422 0.13 -22.63 1.54
CA GLU A 422 1.59 -22.48 1.53
C GLU A 422 2.01 -21.54 0.40
N ILE A 423 2.83 -20.55 0.75
CA ILE A 423 3.51 -19.69 -0.22
C ILE A 423 4.88 -20.29 -0.50
N TYR A 424 5.21 -20.37 -1.78
CA TYR A 424 6.45 -20.95 -2.27
C TYR A 424 7.20 -19.97 -3.18
N LYS A 425 8.52 -20.11 -3.21
CA LYS A 425 9.40 -19.41 -4.14
C LYS A 425 10.16 -20.41 -5.01
N TYR A 426 10.41 -20.02 -6.25
CA TYR A 426 11.33 -20.73 -7.12
C TYR A 426 12.78 -20.35 -6.76
N ASP A 427 13.62 -21.35 -6.53
CA ASP A 427 15.06 -21.21 -6.34
C ASP A 427 15.76 -21.43 -7.70
N GLU A 428 16.28 -20.35 -8.30
CA GLU A 428 16.91 -20.43 -9.64
C GLU A 428 18.20 -21.27 -9.63
N GLU A 429 18.93 -21.32 -8.51
CA GLU A 429 20.20 -22.03 -8.39
C GLU A 429 19.96 -23.54 -8.27
N LYS A 430 19.04 -23.94 -7.39
CA LYS A 430 18.69 -25.35 -7.20
C LYS A 430 17.72 -25.87 -8.25
N ARG A 431 17.03 -24.97 -8.95
CA ARG A 431 15.92 -25.28 -9.86
C ARG A 431 14.79 -26.05 -9.16
N THR A 432 14.55 -25.70 -7.89
CA THR A 432 13.51 -26.30 -7.04
C THR A 432 12.49 -25.26 -6.62
N ILE A 433 11.42 -25.73 -5.99
CA ILE A 433 10.45 -24.88 -5.31
C ILE A 433 10.59 -25.12 -3.82
N ASP A 434 10.81 -24.03 -3.08
CA ASP A 434 11.01 -24.06 -1.64
C ASP A 434 9.90 -23.27 -0.96
N PRO A 435 9.45 -23.68 0.24
CA PRO A 435 8.57 -22.84 1.05
C PRO A 435 9.18 -21.45 1.25
N TYR A 436 8.35 -20.42 1.17
CA TYR A 436 8.78 -19.07 1.51
C TYR A 436 8.93 -18.96 3.03
N SER A 437 10.14 -19.16 3.55
CA SER A 437 10.48 -18.86 4.94
C SER A 437 10.80 -17.36 5.10
N ARG A 438 10.19 -16.73 6.11
CA ARG A 438 10.43 -15.31 6.47
C ARG A 438 11.81 -15.10 7.06
#